data_AF-A0A9Q7X488-F1
#
_entry.id   AF-A0A9Q7X488-F1
#
_cell.length_a   1.000
_cell.length_b   1.000
_cell.length_c   1.000
_cell.angle_alpha   90.00
_cell.angle_beta   90.00
_cell.angle_gamma   90.00
#
_symmetry.space_group_name_H-M   'P 1'
#
loop_
_entity.id
_entity.type
_entity.pdbx_description
1 polymer ?
#
loop_
_entity_poly.entity_id
_entity_poly.type
_entity_poly.pdbx_seq_one_letter_code
_entity_poly.pdbx_strand_id
1 'polypeptide(L)'
;MGASVGVLLLGGAAMVYHSWYKRHVLRKMEAAFDPGYDPVLALAKSGDQLAHVRIDPPRPEDEMIRSIVSGKEAGRYFLVMGSKGSGKATSIIEAMAEIDADGCAFFDAHLDPTIVVDRFSESINFSNNRDYLGNLLGLSDLSGMSYYQQLERALHKLEKALITRKQKTGKPAIIVMNSAHLLPRDEEGTKLLHIFQQRAEKWASAGTATFVFTTADYWVYDVLRKASNRMDTLSFRDLSRRQSINVLRGCRKQYWGEKPSSQDPRVLQEVYEICGGRLGLLNKVARRKDMLRAARQLVEDDMQWVLSKTGIIQDHDDDVMDEQKWSTCSWLLFCELSKKQKELEEVLDEYEGVLPSFVNQEAIEDPQYSSLAAQLHSDAGWFKARASPVPGLTRFSTGLKSDKDGVDGKAGGDAHRGHQHDDDDDNDDDDDDATAHRRLSESPITDPSMDQEADVRGADVPNPHLTWGEARQVMTRPDFIMELDHLNVIHIDRHHHIRADSMPLLRAMRRVAESQGYEERLESVMDRVSAIESLGRTRELVWKEQGDGGKFLIKKDGKGREFETWTLLGGDERLGRDTEGEGDDDDK
;
A
#
# COMPACT_ATOMS: atom_id res chain seq x y z
N MET A 1 -13.80 45.07 49.97
CA MET A 1 -13.09 43.81 50.29
C MET A 1 -13.82 42.54 49.83
N GLY A 2 -15.15 42.49 49.76
CA GLY A 2 -15.86 41.28 49.29
C GLY A 2 -15.61 40.91 47.81
N ALA A 3 -15.57 41.90 46.91
CA ALA A 3 -15.34 41.65 45.48
C ALA A 3 -13.93 41.11 45.17
N SER A 4 -12.89 41.59 45.87
CA SER A 4 -11.51 41.13 45.70
C SER A 4 -11.29 39.70 46.22
N VAL A 5 -11.96 39.34 47.33
CA VAL A 5 -11.94 37.97 47.85
C VAL A 5 -12.69 37.02 46.91
N GLY A 6 -13.82 37.46 46.34
CA GLY A 6 -14.56 36.70 45.33
C GLY A 6 -13.73 36.38 44.08
N VAL A 7 -12.99 37.37 43.55
CA VAL A 7 -12.10 37.18 42.40
C VAL A 7 -10.94 36.22 42.71
N LEU A 8 -10.35 36.31 43.91
CA LEU A 8 -9.29 35.39 44.34
C LEU A 8 -9.80 33.95 44.51
N LEU A 9 -11.00 33.77 45.08
CA LEU A 9 -11.63 32.46 45.23
C LEU A 9 -12.00 31.86 43.87
N LEU A 10 -12.56 32.65 42.95
CA LEU A 10 -12.86 32.23 41.57
C LEU A 10 -11.59 31.87 40.81
N GLY A 11 -10.52 32.69 40.92
CA GLY A 11 -9.22 32.41 40.31
C GLY A 11 -8.58 31.13 40.85
N GLY A 12 -8.63 30.92 42.17
CA GLY A 12 -8.15 29.69 42.81
C GLY A 12 -8.94 28.46 42.37
N ALA A 13 -10.27 28.56 42.36
CA ALA A 13 -11.14 27.48 41.88
C ALA A 13 -10.89 27.16 40.40
N ALA A 14 -10.67 28.16 39.55
CA ALA A 14 -10.33 27.97 38.15
C ALA A 14 -8.98 27.26 37.96
N MET A 15 -7.96 27.61 38.74
CA MET A 15 -6.66 26.92 38.69
C MET A 15 -6.77 25.45 39.13
N VAL A 16 -7.49 25.17 40.22
CA VAL A 16 -7.73 23.81 40.71
C VAL A 16 -8.49 22.99 39.67
N TYR A 17 -9.56 23.55 39.10
CA TYR A 17 -10.33 22.91 38.04
C TYR A 17 -9.46 22.60 36.82
N HIS A 18 -8.63 23.55 36.37
CA HIS A 18 -7.75 23.35 35.22
C HIS A 18 -6.71 22.25 35.45
N SER A 19 -6.13 22.19 36.65
CA SER A 19 -5.17 21.15 37.02
C SER A 19 -5.85 19.77 37.09
N TRP A 20 -7.01 19.69 37.74
CA TRP A 20 -7.84 18.49 37.78
C TRP A 20 -8.24 18.02 36.38
N TYR A 21 -8.70 18.94 35.52
CA TYR A 21 -9.12 18.63 34.15
C TYR A 21 -7.96 18.08 33.33
N LYS A 22 -6.77 18.68 33.40
CA LYS A 22 -5.56 18.14 32.74
C LYS A 22 -5.25 16.71 33.19
N ARG A 23 -5.33 16.45 34.49
CA ARG A 23 -5.10 15.11 35.05
C ARG A 23 -6.18 14.12 34.62
N HIS A 24 -7.44 14.56 34.58
CA HIS A 24 -8.59 13.77 34.15
C HIS A 24 -8.49 13.36 32.68
N VAL A 25 -8.11 14.31 31.80
CA VAL A 25 -7.91 14.03 30.37
C VAL A 25 -6.82 12.99 30.15
N LEU A 26 -5.68 13.10 30.84
CA LEU A 26 -4.62 12.10 30.75
C LEU A 26 -5.07 10.73 31.24
N ARG A 27 -5.85 10.67 32.32
CA ARG A 27 -6.42 9.41 32.84
C ARG A 27 -7.41 8.78 31.87
N LYS A 28 -8.25 9.58 31.19
CA LYS A 28 -9.14 9.09 30.12
C LYS A 28 -8.33 8.47 28.97
N MET A 29 -7.28 9.15 28.52
CA MET A 29 -6.39 8.65 27.46
C MET A 29 -5.66 7.35 27.86
N GLU A 30 -5.20 7.23 29.11
CA GLU A 30 -4.62 5.98 29.61
C GLU A 30 -5.65 4.84 29.58
N ALA A 31 -6.88 5.13 30.04
CA ALA A 31 -7.98 4.16 30.08
C ALA A 31 -8.45 3.70 28.70
N ALA A 32 -8.16 4.46 27.63
CA ALA A 32 -8.49 4.06 26.26
C ALA A 32 -7.74 2.80 25.80
N PHE A 33 -6.63 2.47 26.46
CA PHE A 33 -5.82 1.29 26.17
C PHE A 33 -6.03 0.17 27.20
N ASP A 34 -6.96 0.33 28.14
CA ASP A 34 -7.27 -0.72 29.10
C ASP A 34 -8.07 -1.85 28.41
N PRO A 35 -7.96 -3.11 28.89
CA PRO A 35 -8.64 -4.25 28.28
C PRO A 35 -10.16 -4.02 28.13
N GLY A 36 -10.69 -4.36 26.97
CA GLY A 36 -12.12 -4.33 26.67
C GLY A 36 -12.71 -2.94 26.35
N TYR A 37 -11.88 -1.88 26.28
CA TYR A 37 -12.37 -0.54 25.95
C TYR A 37 -12.81 -0.38 24.49
N ASP A 38 -12.08 -0.99 23.55
CA ASP A 38 -12.26 -0.71 22.12
C ASP A 38 -13.65 -1.18 21.60
N PRO A 39 -14.50 -0.25 21.10
CA PRO A 39 -15.83 -0.58 20.60
C PRO A 39 -15.80 -1.50 19.37
N VAL A 40 -14.71 -1.50 18.60
CA VAL A 40 -14.56 -2.35 17.43
C VAL A 40 -14.53 -3.82 17.83
N LEU A 41 -13.93 -4.16 18.98
CA LEU A 41 -14.00 -5.52 19.50
C LEU A 41 -15.42 -5.90 19.96
N ALA A 42 -16.17 -4.98 20.56
CA ALA A 42 -17.56 -5.22 20.94
C ALA A 42 -18.43 -5.48 19.69
N LEU A 43 -18.20 -4.72 18.62
CA LEU A 43 -18.87 -4.92 17.32
C LEU A 43 -18.41 -6.21 16.64
N ALA A 44 -17.13 -6.55 16.66
CA ALA A 44 -16.59 -7.79 16.09
C ALA A 44 -17.13 -9.03 16.82
N LYS A 45 -17.20 -8.99 18.16
CA LYS A 45 -17.81 -10.06 18.98
C LYS A 45 -19.33 -10.20 18.72
N SER A 46 -19.99 -9.13 18.30
CA SER A 46 -21.45 -9.11 18.03
C SER A 46 -21.80 -9.34 16.55
N GLY A 47 -20.83 -9.20 15.65
CA GLY A 47 -21.00 -9.22 14.20
C GLY A 47 -21.03 -10.64 13.64
N ASP A 48 -22.20 -11.28 13.66
CA ASP A 48 -22.47 -12.62 13.09
C ASP A 48 -22.37 -12.69 11.54
N GLN A 49 -21.76 -11.69 10.88
CA GLN A 49 -21.81 -11.50 9.43
C GLN A 49 -20.59 -12.01 8.67
N LEU A 50 -19.43 -12.15 9.32
CA LEU A 50 -18.26 -12.80 8.73
C LEU A 50 -18.10 -14.19 9.33
N ALA A 51 -18.06 -15.19 8.47
CA ALA A 51 -17.61 -16.51 8.87
C ALA A 51 -16.15 -16.44 9.34
N HIS A 52 -15.93 -16.38 10.65
CA HIS A 52 -14.62 -16.46 11.28
C HIS A 52 -14.12 -17.91 11.21
N VAL A 53 -13.55 -18.26 10.07
CA VAL A 53 -12.92 -19.56 9.86
C VAL A 53 -11.45 -19.44 10.22
N ARG A 54 -11.00 -20.25 11.18
CA ARG A 54 -9.58 -20.41 11.46
C ARG A 54 -8.89 -21.01 10.24
N ILE A 55 -7.90 -20.30 9.71
CA ILE A 55 -7.10 -20.72 8.56
C ILE A 55 -6.10 -21.78 9.04
N ASP A 56 -6.15 -22.97 8.45
CA ASP A 56 -5.21 -24.07 8.74
C ASP A 56 -4.46 -24.48 7.45
N PRO A 57 -3.12 -24.32 7.39
CA PRO A 57 -2.22 -23.86 8.45
C PRO A 57 -2.35 -22.34 8.66
N PRO A 58 -1.96 -21.82 9.84
CA PRO A 58 -1.90 -20.39 10.05
C PRO A 58 -0.97 -19.73 9.02
N ARG A 59 -1.30 -18.51 8.61
CA ARG A 59 -0.41 -17.74 7.76
C ARG A 59 0.75 -17.20 8.59
N PRO A 60 1.97 -17.13 8.02
CA PRO A 60 3.11 -16.54 8.75
C PRO A 60 2.88 -15.06 9.06
N GLU A 61 2.12 -14.34 8.22
CA GLU A 61 1.70 -12.96 8.47
C GLU A 61 0.82 -12.84 9.72
N ASP A 62 -0.05 -13.82 9.98
CA ASP A 62 -0.93 -13.79 11.16
C ASP A 62 -0.12 -13.94 12.47
N GLU A 63 0.95 -14.73 12.46
CA GLU A 63 1.86 -14.83 13.61
C GLU A 63 2.61 -13.51 13.88
N MET A 64 3.05 -12.85 12.81
CA MET A 64 3.68 -11.54 12.88
C MET A 64 2.70 -10.50 13.46
N ILE A 65 1.47 -10.44 12.97
CA ILE A 65 0.44 -9.54 13.49
C ILE A 65 0.18 -9.80 14.98
N ARG A 66 0.08 -11.06 15.43
CA ARG A 66 -0.05 -11.38 16.86
C ARG A 66 1.15 -10.87 17.67
N SER A 67 2.38 -11.02 17.17
CA SER A 67 3.57 -10.49 17.85
C SER A 67 3.52 -8.97 17.98
N ILE A 68 3.16 -8.26 16.90
CA ILE A 68 3.02 -6.80 16.88
C ILE A 68 1.94 -6.34 17.87
N VAL A 69 0.74 -6.90 17.77
CA VAL A 69 -0.42 -6.52 18.60
C VAL A 69 -0.18 -6.82 20.08
N SER A 70 0.57 -7.89 20.40
CA SER A 70 0.95 -8.20 21.79
C SER A 70 2.05 -7.28 22.38
N GLY A 71 2.60 -6.36 21.58
CA GLY A 71 3.62 -5.40 22.01
C GLY A 71 5.04 -5.97 22.12
N LYS A 72 5.31 -7.13 21.51
CA LYS A 72 6.66 -7.74 21.49
C LYS A 72 7.60 -7.02 20.53
N GLU A 73 7.06 -6.50 19.43
CA GLU A 73 7.82 -5.80 18.39
C GLU A 73 7.96 -4.31 18.69
N ALA A 74 8.95 -3.97 19.52
CA ALA A 74 9.28 -2.60 19.87
C ALA A 74 10.42 -2.03 19.01
N GLY A 75 10.41 -0.72 18.76
CA GLY A 75 11.50 -0.02 18.06
C GLY A 75 11.22 0.30 16.59
N ARG A 76 10.09 -0.19 16.05
CA ARG A 76 9.65 -0.06 14.66
C ARG A 76 8.16 0.29 14.60
N TYR A 77 7.69 0.72 13.43
CA TYR A 77 6.27 0.80 13.10
C TYR A 77 6.02 0.04 11.81
N PHE A 78 4.79 -0.38 11.58
CA PHE A 78 4.48 -1.35 10.54
C PHE A 78 3.52 -0.78 9.51
N LEU A 79 3.78 -1.07 8.24
CA LEU A 79 2.86 -0.87 7.14
C LEU A 79 2.43 -2.24 6.61
N VAL A 80 1.16 -2.57 6.81
CA VAL A 80 0.53 -3.80 6.35
C VAL A 80 -0.11 -3.55 5.00
N MET A 81 0.47 -4.12 3.95
CA MET A 81 0.02 -3.97 2.56
C MET A 81 -0.66 -5.22 2.03
N GLY A 82 -1.42 -5.09 0.95
CA GLY A 82 -1.97 -6.20 0.19
C GLY A 82 -3.33 -5.83 -0.40
N SER A 83 -3.82 -6.59 -1.36
CA SER A 83 -5.07 -6.29 -2.08
C SER A 83 -6.31 -6.21 -1.17
N LYS A 84 -7.34 -5.52 -1.65
CA LYS A 84 -8.62 -5.40 -0.94
C LYS A 84 -9.23 -6.79 -0.73
N GLY A 85 -9.56 -7.12 0.52
CA GLY A 85 -10.13 -8.42 0.88
C GLY A 85 -9.12 -9.55 1.12
N SER A 86 -7.82 -9.25 1.26
CA SER A 86 -6.79 -10.23 1.67
C SER A 86 -6.83 -10.62 3.17
N GLY A 87 -7.67 -9.95 3.98
CA GLY A 87 -7.86 -10.27 5.39
C GLY A 87 -6.95 -9.53 6.38
N LYS A 88 -6.32 -8.42 5.97
CA LYS A 88 -5.48 -7.55 6.83
C LYS A 88 -6.19 -7.12 8.11
N ALA A 89 -7.34 -6.45 7.97
CA ALA A 89 -8.11 -5.94 9.10
C ALA A 89 -8.65 -7.08 9.97
N THR A 90 -9.12 -8.18 9.35
CA THR A 90 -9.59 -9.37 10.07
C THR A 90 -8.50 -9.98 10.94
N SER A 91 -7.28 -10.14 10.41
CA SER A 91 -6.13 -10.66 11.16
C SER A 91 -5.77 -9.79 12.36
N ILE A 92 -5.78 -8.46 12.19
CA ILE A 92 -5.52 -7.52 13.29
C ILE A 92 -6.61 -7.58 14.35
N ILE A 93 -7.89 -7.59 13.96
CA ILE A 93 -9.02 -7.66 14.89
C ILE A 93 -9.00 -8.98 15.67
N GLU A 94 -8.67 -10.10 15.03
CA GLU A 94 -8.53 -11.39 15.70
C GLU A 94 -7.38 -11.39 16.71
N ALA A 95 -6.22 -10.85 16.34
CA ALA A 95 -5.09 -10.69 17.26
C ALA A 95 -5.43 -9.76 18.44
N MET A 96 -6.18 -8.67 18.21
CA MET A 96 -6.66 -7.79 19.28
C MET A 96 -7.66 -8.52 20.19
N ALA A 97 -8.56 -9.33 19.62
CA ALA A 97 -9.54 -10.08 20.38
C ALA A 97 -8.89 -11.13 21.31
N GLU A 98 -7.78 -11.76 20.89
CA GLU A 98 -7.02 -12.71 21.70
C GLU A 98 -6.45 -12.08 22.99
N ILE A 99 -6.13 -10.78 22.97
CA ILE A 99 -5.62 -10.04 24.13
C ILE A 99 -6.64 -9.07 24.73
N ASP A 100 -7.92 -9.19 24.36
CA ASP A 100 -9.01 -8.28 24.76
C ASP A 100 -8.71 -6.79 24.53
N ALA A 101 -8.00 -6.47 23.45
CA ALA A 101 -7.47 -5.14 23.11
C ALA A 101 -6.61 -4.48 24.20
N ASP A 102 -6.00 -5.25 25.10
CA ASP A 102 -5.07 -4.68 26.07
C ASP A 102 -3.93 -3.95 25.37
N GLY A 103 -3.84 -2.64 25.58
CA GLY A 103 -2.80 -1.81 24.99
C GLY A 103 -3.04 -1.39 23.55
N CYS A 104 -4.22 -1.65 23.00
CA CYS A 104 -4.53 -1.37 21.60
C CYS A 104 -5.56 -0.24 21.46
N ALA A 105 -5.38 0.60 20.44
CA ALA A 105 -6.38 1.53 19.95
C ALA A 105 -6.53 1.36 18.43
N PHE A 106 -7.76 1.20 17.95
CA PHE A 106 -8.06 1.03 16.53
C PHE A 106 -8.93 2.18 16.00
N PHE A 107 -8.61 2.67 14.81
CA PHE A 107 -9.47 3.62 14.08
C PHE A 107 -9.36 3.44 12.57
N ASP A 108 -10.44 3.77 11.85
CA ASP A 108 -10.51 3.72 10.40
C ASP A 108 -10.26 5.09 9.76
N ALA A 109 -9.43 5.11 8.73
CA ALA A 109 -9.27 6.29 7.87
C ALA A 109 -10.57 6.59 7.08
N HIS A 110 -10.63 7.79 6.52
CA HIS A 110 -11.78 8.32 5.79
C HIS A 110 -11.29 9.32 4.73
N LEU A 111 -12.10 9.52 3.70
CA LEU A 111 -11.87 10.52 2.64
C LEU A 111 -11.87 11.96 3.15
N ASP A 112 -12.42 12.18 4.35
CA ASP A 112 -12.49 13.49 5.00
C ASP A 112 -11.51 13.51 6.18
N PRO A 113 -10.45 14.35 6.13
CA PRO A 113 -9.48 14.49 7.20
C PRO A 113 -10.10 14.81 8.57
N THR A 114 -11.20 15.57 8.61
CA THR A 114 -11.86 15.94 9.87
C THR A 114 -12.43 14.71 10.58
N ILE A 115 -13.05 13.80 9.83
CA ILE A 115 -13.60 12.54 10.33
C ILE A 115 -12.47 11.63 10.84
N VAL A 116 -11.32 11.62 10.17
CA VAL A 116 -10.15 10.85 10.63
C VAL A 116 -9.66 11.35 11.98
N VAL A 117 -9.56 12.67 12.16
CA VAL A 117 -9.13 13.27 13.44
C VAL A 117 -10.15 12.97 14.54
N ASP A 118 -11.44 13.02 14.25
CA ASP A 118 -12.49 12.69 15.22
C ASP A 118 -12.44 11.20 15.61
N ARG A 119 -12.35 10.27 14.65
CA ARG A 119 -12.20 8.83 14.91
C ARG A 119 -10.93 8.50 15.68
N PHE A 120 -9.80 9.13 15.34
CA PHE A 120 -8.57 9.00 16.11
C PHE A 120 -8.73 9.52 17.54
N SER A 121 -9.42 10.65 17.73
CA SER A 121 -9.65 11.23 19.06
C SER A 121 -10.57 10.34 19.90
N GLU A 122 -11.59 9.73 19.29
CA GLU A 122 -12.49 8.77 19.95
C GLU A 122 -11.76 7.49 20.38
N SER A 123 -10.91 6.93 19.52
CA SER A 123 -10.16 5.70 19.84
C SER A 123 -9.19 5.86 21.01
N ILE A 124 -8.75 7.10 21.29
CA ILE A 124 -7.90 7.43 22.45
C ILE A 124 -8.67 8.10 23.61
N ASN A 125 -10.02 8.03 23.60
CA ASN A 125 -10.89 8.64 24.61
C ASN A 125 -10.63 10.14 24.85
N PHE A 126 -10.45 10.89 23.77
CA PHE A 126 -10.19 12.32 23.80
C PHE A 126 -11.33 13.12 23.18
N SER A 127 -12.03 13.91 24.00
CA SER A 127 -13.20 14.68 23.59
C SER A 127 -12.89 16.04 22.95
N ASN A 128 -11.66 16.30 22.47
CA ASN A 128 -11.25 17.57 21.83
C ASN A 128 -11.74 18.83 22.58
N ASN A 129 -11.67 18.82 23.92
CA ASN A 129 -12.16 19.90 24.77
C ASN A 129 -13.69 20.19 24.69
N ARG A 130 -14.51 19.35 24.05
CA ARG A 130 -15.98 19.44 24.10
C ARG A 130 -16.49 19.36 25.55
N ASP A 131 -15.78 18.63 26.42
CA ASP A 131 -16.11 18.47 27.84
C ASP A 131 -15.58 19.59 28.76
N TYR A 132 -14.91 20.62 28.23
CA TYR A 132 -14.30 21.67 29.04
C TYR A 132 -15.35 22.71 29.47
N LEU A 133 -15.54 22.89 30.79
CA LEU A 133 -16.53 23.83 31.34
C LEU A 133 -16.30 25.29 30.91
N GLY A 134 -15.07 25.66 30.54
CA GLY A 134 -14.79 26.99 29.99
C GLY A 134 -15.48 27.26 28.64
N ASN A 135 -15.92 26.24 27.92
CA ASN A 135 -16.74 26.41 26.71
C ASN A 135 -18.10 27.04 27.04
N LEU A 136 -18.69 26.70 28.20
CA LEU A 136 -19.95 27.30 28.68
C LEU A 136 -19.80 28.80 29.01
N LEU A 137 -18.57 29.22 29.31
CA LEU A 137 -18.22 30.61 29.61
C LEU A 137 -17.64 31.36 28.41
N GLY A 138 -17.66 30.77 27.20
CA GLY A 138 -17.07 31.36 26.00
C GLY A 138 -15.55 31.54 26.05
N LEU A 139 -14.86 30.91 27.03
CA LEU A 139 -13.41 30.97 27.22
C LEU A 139 -12.67 29.93 26.36
N SER A 140 -13.34 29.36 25.36
CA SER A 140 -12.79 28.28 24.54
C SER A 140 -12.04 28.79 23.33
N ASP A 141 -10.78 28.40 23.24
CA ASP A 141 -9.85 28.70 22.13
C ASP A 141 -10.06 27.79 20.90
N LEU A 142 -11.21 27.11 20.77
CA LEU A 142 -11.46 26.11 19.71
C LEU A 142 -12.18 26.68 18.48
N SER A 143 -12.74 27.89 18.58
CA SER A 143 -13.39 28.56 17.46
C SER A 143 -12.33 29.00 16.43
N GLY A 144 -11.95 28.09 15.53
CA GLY A 144 -11.03 28.35 14.43
C GLY A 144 -9.79 27.45 14.35
N MET A 145 -9.65 26.43 15.20
CA MET A 145 -8.52 25.48 15.09
C MET A 145 -8.69 24.55 13.89
N SER A 146 -7.66 24.49 13.04
CA SER A 146 -7.57 23.50 11.96
C SER A 146 -7.55 22.08 12.53
N TYR A 147 -8.06 21.10 11.78
CA TYR A 147 -8.02 19.69 12.15
C TYR A 147 -6.57 19.19 12.36
N TYR A 148 -5.58 19.75 11.65
CA TYR A 148 -4.16 19.46 11.91
C TYR A 148 -3.72 19.85 13.32
N GLN A 149 -4.11 21.04 13.77
CA GLN A 149 -3.78 21.53 15.11
C GLN A 149 -4.48 20.71 16.19
N GLN A 150 -5.73 20.29 15.93
CA GLN A 150 -6.47 19.41 16.83
C GLN A 150 -5.76 18.06 16.96
N LEU A 151 -5.34 17.47 15.83
CA LEU A 151 -4.58 16.22 15.80
C LEU A 151 -3.24 16.33 16.54
N GLU A 152 -2.43 17.36 16.25
CA GLU A 152 -1.13 17.54 16.93
C GLU A 152 -1.30 17.69 18.44
N ARG A 153 -2.35 18.40 18.87
CA ARG A 153 -2.67 18.57 20.29
C ARG A 153 -3.08 17.25 20.94
N ALA A 154 -3.89 16.45 20.25
CA ALA A 154 -4.28 15.11 20.69
C ALA A 154 -3.03 14.21 20.85
N LEU A 155 -2.20 14.13 19.81
CA LEU A 155 -0.95 13.36 19.80
C LEU A 155 0.02 13.81 20.90
N HIS A 156 0.19 15.12 21.11
CA HIS A 156 1.06 15.64 22.15
C HIS A 156 0.57 15.32 23.58
N LYS A 157 -0.75 15.34 23.82
CA LYS A 157 -1.31 14.92 25.11
C LYS A 157 -1.18 13.40 25.30
N LEU A 158 -1.47 12.65 24.25
CA LEU A 158 -1.36 11.19 24.22
C LEU A 158 0.05 10.73 24.56
N GLU A 159 1.09 11.42 24.07
CA GLU A 159 2.49 11.11 24.38
C GLU A 159 2.76 10.95 25.89
N LYS A 160 2.16 11.79 26.74
CA LYS A 160 2.31 11.69 28.20
C LYS A 160 1.60 10.47 28.79
N ALA A 161 0.42 10.13 28.27
CA ALA A 161 -0.32 8.95 28.68
C ALA A 161 0.42 7.66 28.29
N LEU A 162 0.99 7.62 27.08
CA LEU A 162 1.78 6.50 26.58
C LEU A 162 3.06 6.25 27.39
N ILE A 163 3.80 7.31 27.73
CA ILE A 163 4.99 7.20 28.60
C ILE A 163 4.59 6.60 29.97
N THR A 164 3.51 7.10 30.56
CA THR A 164 3.02 6.62 31.86
C THR A 164 2.60 5.15 31.79
N ARG A 165 1.89 4.75 30.73
CA ARG A 165 1.52 3.35 30.51
C ARG A 165 2.73 2.44 30.34
N LYS A 166 3.71 2.85 29.54
CA LYS A 166 4.95 2.09 29.34
C LYS A 166 5.67 1.85 30.67
N GLN A 167 5.76 2.87 31.53
CA GLN A 167 6.36 2.73 32.87
C GLN A 167 5.59 1.75 33.78
N LYS A 168 4.26 1.64 33.62
CA LYS A 168 3.42 0.72 34.40
C LYS A 168 3.43 -0.72 33.89
N THR A 169 3.39 -0.90 32.57
CA THR A 169 3.14 -2.22 31.93
C THR A 169 4.40 -2.84 31.31
N GLY A 170 5.45 -2.05 31.08
CA GLY A 170 6.66 -2.47 30.39
C GLY A 170 6.53 -2.64 28.87
N LYS A 171 5.31 -2.55 28.32
CA LYS A 171 5.00 -2.78 26.90
C LYS A 171 4.64 -1.48 26.17
N PRO A 172 4.96 -1.35 24.87
CA PRO A 172 4.48 -0.24 24.06
C PRO A 172 2.97 -0.35 23.82
N ALA A 173 2.28 0.78 23.66
CA ALA A 173 0.90 0.78 23.17
C ALA A 173 0.86 0.56 21.66
N ILE A 174 -0.18 -0.08 21.15
CA ILE A 174 -0.38 -0.34 19.72
C ILE A 174 -1.48 0.58 19.21
N ILE A 175 -1.21 1.32 18.14
CA ILE A 175 -2.17 2.21 17.50
C ILE A 175 -2.34 1.77 16.06
N VAL A 176 -3.53 1.27 15.71
CA VAL A 176 -3.86 0.77 14.38
C VAL A 176 -4.64 1.83 13.61
N MET A 177 -4.08 2.29 12.50
CA MET A 177 -4.79 3.08 11.50
C MET A 177 -5.17 2.15 10.34
N ASN A 178 -6.44 1.76 10.30
CA ASN A 178 -6.92 0.87 9.26
C ASN A 178 -7.33 1.65 7.99
N SER A 179 -7.04 1.05 6.83
CA SER A 179 -7.42 1.56 5.51
C SER A 179 -6.87 2.95 5.18
N ALA A 180 -5.59 3.21 5.47
CA ALA A 180 -4.93 4.51 5.25
C ALA A 180 -5.06 5.04 3.81
N HIS A 181 -5.21 4.16 2.82
CA HIS A 181 -5.49 4.49 1.42
C HIS A 181 -6.81 5.26 1.19
N LEU A 182 -7.75 5.25 2.15
CA LEU A 182 -8.99 6.02 2.09
C LEU A 182 -8.78 7.52 2.33
N LEU A 183 -7.60 7.94 2.80
CA LEU A 183 -7.27 9.36 2.85
C LEU A 183 -7.31 9.96 1.43
N PRO A 184 -7.66 11.25 1.31
CA PRO A 184 -7.63 11.91 0.01
C PRO A 184 -6.19 11.94 -0.52
N ARG A 185 -6.01 11.66 -1.82
CA ARG A 185 -4.70 11.65 -2.50
C ARG A 185 -4.19 13.05 -2.85
N ASP A 186 -4.71 14.06 -2.17
CA ASP A 186 -4.33 15.45 -2.34
C ASP A 186 -3.25 15.84 -1.32
N GLU A 187 -2.91 17.13 -1.33
CA GLU A 187 -1.94 17.67 -0.39
C GLU A 187 -2.42 17.52 1.07
N GLU A 188 -3.72 17.52 1.31
CA GLU A 188 -4.28 17.44 2.66
C GLU A 188 -4.13 16.05 3.28
N GLY A 189 -4.56 15.00 2.56
CA GLY A 189 -4.40 13.63 3.05
C GLY A 189 -2.94 13.24 3.21
N THR A 190 -2.08 13.70 2.30
CA THR A 190 -0.62 13.49 2.39
C THR A 190 -0.02 14.15 3.64
N LYS A 191 -0.40 15.40 3.93
CA LYS A 191 0.02 16.11 5.16
C LYS A 191 -0.45 15.36 6.42
N LEU A 192 -1.69 14.90 6.43
CA LEU A 192 -2.26 14.17 7.57
C LEU A 192 -1.50 12.87 7.83
N LEU A 193 -1.23 12.10 6.77
CA LEU A 193 -0.47 10.86 6.84
C LEU A 193 0.95 11.09 7.37
N HIS A 194 1.62 12.17 6.93
CA HIS A 194 2.94 12.53 7.45
C HIS A 194 2.95 12.91 8.93
N ILE A 195 1.90 13.56 9.45
CA ILE A 195 1.81 13.88 10.90
C ILE A 195 1.75 12.58 11.72
N PHE A 196 0.95 11.60 11.28
CA PHE A 196 0.93 10.28 11.93
C PHE A 196 2.27 9.57 11.82
N GLN A 197 2.90 9.59 10.64
CA GLN A 197 4.21 8.98 10.42
C GLN A 197 5.31 9.58 11.32
N GLN A 198 5.36 10.91 11.45
CA GLN A 198 6.35 11.57 12.33
C GLN A 198 6.20 11.14 13.80
N ARG A 199 4.96 10.95 14.27
CA ARG A 199 4.71 10.41 15.61
C ARG A 199 5.05 8.92 15.70
N ALA A 200 4.76 8.15 14.67
CA ALA A 200 5.14 6.75 14.58
C ALA A 200 6.65 6.56 14.71
N GLU A 201 7.45 7.31 13.94
CA GLU A 201 8.91 7.32 14.02
C GLU A 201 9.41 7.65 15.44
N LYS A 202 8.87 8.73 16.03
CA LYS A 202 9.27 9.19 17.37
C LYS A 202 8.94 8.17 18.45
N TRP A 203 7.72 7.63 18.45
CA TRP A 203 7.25 6.71 19.49
C TRP A 203 7.80 5.30 19.34
N ALA A 204 8.05 4.85 18.10
CA ALA A 204 8.78 3.62 17.84
C ALA A 204 10.21 3.71 18.37
N SER A 205 10.93 4.80 18.07
CA SER A 205 12.29 5.05 18.59
C SER A 205 12.34 5.08 20.12
N ALA A 206 11.38 5.75 20.76
CA ALA A 206 11.25 5.76 22.22
C ALA A 206 10.76 4.42 22.80
N GLY A 207 10.21 3.53 21.96
CA GLY A 207 9.52 2.30 22.31
C GLY A 207 8.31 2.53 23.23
N THR A 208 7.60 3.65 23.07
CA THR A 208 6.40 4.01 23.85
C THR A 208 5.12 3.56 23.17
N ALA A 209 5.08 3.64 21.85
CA ALA A 209 3.99 3.12 21.05
C ALA A 209 4.48 2.67 19.68
N THR A 210 3.77 1.70 19.11
CA THR A 210 3.99 1.16 17.77
C THR A 210 2.75 1.45 16.93
N PHE A 211 2.93 2.16 15.81
CA PHE A 211 1.86 2.36 14.84
C PHE A 211 1.79 1.18 13.87
N VAL A 212 0.57 0.81 13.48
CA VAL A 212 0.28 -0.15 12.42
C VAL A 212 -0.64 0.51 11.41
N PHE A 213 -0.11 0.83 10.23
CA PHE A 213 -0.90 1.34 9.12
C PHE A 213 -1.32 0.18 8.23
N THR A 214 -2.59 0.10 7.84
CA THR A 214 -3.01 -0.86 6.80
C THR A 214 -3.37 -0.14 5.51
N THR A 215 -2.95 -0.69 4.37
CA THR A 215 -3.27 -0.13 3.06
C THR A 215 -3.64 -1.23 2.06
N ALA A 216 -4.54 -0.91 1.14
CA ALA A 216 -4.80 -1.73 -0.04
C ALA A 216 -4.15 -1.16 -1.31
N ASP A 217 -3.79 0.13 -1.28
CA ASP A 217 -3.24 0.85 -2.42
C ASP A 217 -1.76 1.15 -2.20
N TYR A 218 -1.01 1.23 -3.29
CA TYR A 218 0.43 1.46 -3.29
C TYR A 218 0.83 2.90 -2.91
N TRP A 219 -0.03 3.89 -3.16
CA TRP A 219 0.32 5.30 -2.94
C TRP A 219 0.73 5.60 -1.48
N VAL A 220 0.13 4.91 -0.50
CA VAL A 220 0.47 5.05 0.92
C VAL A 220 1.91 4.60 1.17
N TYR A 221 2.32 3.50 0.53
CA TYR A 221 3.69 3.00 0.62
C TYR A 221 4.68 3.99 0.02
N ASP A 222 4.39 4.50 -1.17
CA ASP A 222 5.26 5.47 -1.85
C ASP A 222 5.50 6.73 -1.01
N VAL A 223 4.43 7.27 -0.41
CA VAL A 223 4.50 8.43 0.49
C VAL A 223 5.29 8.13 1.77
N LEU A 224 4.99 7.02 2.44
CA LEU A 224 5.64 6.69 3.72
C LEU A 224 7.10 6.28 3.54
N ARG A 225 7.44 5.54 2.48
CA ARG A 225 8.80 5.05 2.22
C ARG A 225 9.83 6.19 2.16
N LYS A 226 9.46 7.35 1.62
CA LYS A 226 10.35 8.50 1.44
C LYS A 226 10.96 9.05 2.74
N ALA A 227 10.18 9.05 3.83
CA ALA A 227 10.59 9.62 5.12
C ALA A 227 10.84 8.55 6.20
N SER A 228 10.77 7.27 5.83
CA SER A 228 10.86 6.15 6.76
C SER A 228 12.30 5.79 7.13
N ASN A 229 12.57 5.70 8.43
CA ASN A 229 13.78 5.09 8.99
C ASN A 229 13.50 3.78 9.75
N ARG A 230 12.27 3.60 10.24
CA ARG A 230 11.89 2.48 11.13
C ARG A 230 10.61 1.76 10.69
N MET A 231 10.15 1.99 9.46
CA MET A 231 8.99 1.29 8.91
C MET A 231 9.40 -0.09 8.42
N ASP A 232 8.76 -1.11 8.96
CA ASP A 232 8.77 -2.45 8.37
C ASP A 232 7.48 -2.64 7.57
N THR A 233 7.59 -3.30 6.41
CA THR A 233 6.45 -3.60 5.56
C THR A 233 6.07 -5.07 5.72
N LEU A 234 4.80 -5.36 5.96
CA LEU A 234 4.25 -6.70 5.99
C LEU A 234 3.25 -6.86 4.85
N SER A 235 3.49 -7.81 3.96
CA SER A 235 2.68 -8.02 2.75
C SER A 235 1.71 -9.18 2.95
N PHE A 236 0.42 -8.91 2.88
CA PHE A 236 -0.64 -9.91 3.00
C PHE A 236 -0.92 -10.55 1.65
N ARG A 237 -0.60 -11.84 1.57
CA ARG A 237 -0.76 -12.67 0.38
C ARG A 237 -2.15 -13.28 0.29
N ASP A 238 -2.50 -13.72 -0.91
CA ASP A 238 -3.65 -14.59 -1.11
C ASP A 238 -3.37 -15.96 -0.48
N LEU A 239 -4.44 -16.70 -0.18
CA LEU A 239 -4.33 -18.01 0.45
C LEU A 239 -3.85 -19.07 -0.55
N SER A 240 -2.97 -19.96 -0.08
CA SER A 240 -2.60 -21.17 -0.83
C SER A 240 -3.83 -22.05 -1.13
N ARG A 241 -3.72 -22.98 -2.09
CA ARG A 241 -4.78 -23.96 -2.38
C ARG A 241 -5.32 -24.65 -1.12
N ARG A 242 -4.41 -25.14 -0.26
CA ARG A 242 -4.79 -25.85 0.97
C ARG A 242 -5.58 -24.96 1.92
N GLN A 243 -5.12 -23.72 2.13
CA GLN A 243 -5.79 -22.73 2.96
C GLN A 243 -7.14 -22.33 2.38
N SER A 244 -7.21 -22.10 1.07
CA SER A 244 -8.43 -21.68 0.37
C SER A 244 -9.52 -22.74 0.46
N ILE A 245 -9.17 -24.00 0.25
CA ILE A 245 -10.11 -25.12 0.39
C ILE A 245 -10.59 -25.25 1.84
N ASN A 246 -9.67 -25.12 2.82
CA ASN A 246 -10.02 -25.14 4.24
C ASN A 246 -11.02 -24.01 4.59
N VAL A 247 -10.75 -22.78 4.14
CA VAL A 247 -11.61 -21.62 4.33
C VAL A 247 -12.97 -21.82 3.67
N LEU A 248 -13.02 -22.26 2.41
CA LEU A 248 -14.29 -22.52 1.73
C LEU A 248 -15.13 -23.55 2.48
N ARG A 249 -14.52 -24.65 2.95
CA ARG A 249 -15.22 -25.67 3.75
C ARG A 249 -15.78 -25.10 5.04
N GLY A 250 -14.97 -24.31 5.77
CA GLY A 250 -15.39 -23.66 7.00
C GLY A 250 -16.52 -22.66 6.78
N CYS A 251 -16.42 -21.79 5.77
CA CYS A 251 -17.45 -20.82 5.43
C CYS A 251 -18.75 -21.55 5.03
N ARG A 252 -18.64 -22.62 4.23
CA ARG A 252 -19.80 -23.42 3.84
C ARG A 252 -20.48 -24.08 5.04
N LYS A 253 -19.69 -24.62 5.98
CA LYS A 253 -20.22 -25.21 7.21
C LYS A 253 -20.96 -24.17 8.06
N GLN A 254 -20.43 -22.95 8.18
CA GLN A 254 -21.07 -21.90 8.97
C GLN A 254 -22.36 -21.37 8.33
N TYR A 255 -22.37 -21.12 7.02
CA TYR A 255 -23.56 -20.54 6.36
C TYR A 255 -24.63 -21.57 5.99
N TRP A 256 -24.25 -22.81 5.61
CA TRP A 256 -25.15 -23.82 5.05
C TRP A 256 -25.21 -25.13 5.83
N GLY A 257 -24.39 -25.28 6.88
CA GLY A 257 -24.22 -26.54 7.61
C GLY A 257 -23.38 -27.59 6.87
N GLU A 258 -23.34 -28.80 7.40
CA GLU A 258 -22.59 -29.95 6.86
C GLU A 258 -23.37 -30.76 5.82
N LYS A 259 -24.05 -30.09 4.88
CA LYS A 259 -24.73 -30.82 3.80
C LYS A 259 -23.71 -31.45 2.85
N PRO A 260 -23.83 -32.73 2.46
CA PRO A 260 -22.90 -33.35 1.52
C PRO A 260 -22.76 -32.58 0.20
N SER A 261 -23.84 -31.98 -0.28
CA SER A 261 -23.86 -31.16 -1.50
C SER A 261 -23.15 -29.81 -1.37
N SER A 262 -22.95 -29.27 -0.15
CA SER A 262 -22.24 -28.01 0.06
C SER A 262 -20.73 -28.18 0.23
N GLN A 263 -20.27 -29.42 0.41
CA GLN A 263 -18.88 -29.80 0.71
C GLN A 263 -18.24 -30.66 -0.39
N ASP A 264 -18.82 -30.68 -1.59
CA ASP A 264 -18.26 -31.44 -2.73
C ASP A 264 -16.83 -30.97 -3.04
N PRO A 265 -15.80 -31.84 -2.88
CA PRO A 265 -14.42 -31.47 -3.11
C PRO A 265 -14.15 -30.94 -4.52
N ARG A 266 -14.86 -31.45 -5.54
CA ARG A 266 -14.66 -31.02 -6.94
C ARG A 266 -15.12 -29.58 -7.14
N VAL A 267 -16.29 -29.25 -6.60
CA VAL A 267 -16.87 -27.90 -6.65
C VAL A 267 -15.96 -26.92 -5.92
N LEU A 268 -15.43 -27.29 -4.75
CA LEU A 268 -14.52 -26.42 -3.97
C LEU A 268 -13.21 -26.16 -4.72
N GLN A 269 -12.68 -27.17 -5.39
CA GLN A 269 -11.46 -27.05 -6.19
C GLN A 269 -11.68 -26.15 -7.41
N GLU A 270 -12.73 -26.39 -8.20
CA GLU A 270 -13.04 -25.57 -9.39
C GLU A 270 -13.35 -24.11 -9.00
N VAL A 271 -14.01 -23.89 -7.86
CA VAL A 271 -14.22 -22.52 -7.32
C VAL A 271 -12.90 -21.83 -7.01
N TYR A 272 -11.95 -22.54 -6.40
CA TYR A 272 -10.63 -22.00 -6.11
C TYR A 272 -9.84 -21.71 -7.39
N GLU A 273 -9.89 -22.60 -8.38
CA GLU A 273 -9.25 -22.38 -9.68
C GLU A 273 -9.79 -21.10 -10.35
N ILE A 274 -11.11 -20.85 -10.28
CA ILE A 274 -11.73 -19.64 -10.86
C ILE A 274 -11.39 -18.38 -10.04
N CYS A 275 -11.59 -18.41 -8.72
CA CYS A 275 -11.51 -17.22 -7.86
C CYS A 275 -10.12 -16.91 -7.30
N GLY A 276 -9.20 -17.87 -7.33
CA GLY A 276 -7.92 -17.79 -6.63
C GLY A 276 -8.05 -17.81 -5.11
N GLY A 277 -6.97 -17.44 -4.43
CA GLY A 277 -6.84 -17.52 -2.97
C GLY A 277 -7.41 -16.34 -2.18
N ARG A 278 -8.14 -15.41 -2.79
CA ARG A 278 -8.56 -14.20 -2.09
C ARG A 278 -9.65 -14.45 -1.07
N LEU A 279 -9.34 -14.27 0.21
CA LEU A 279 -10.25 -14.52 1.33
C LEU A 279 -11.64 -13.85 1.15
N GLY A 280 -11.68 -12.56 0.78
CA GLY A 280 -12.92 -11.83 0.55
C GLY A 280 -13.79 -12.40 -0.57
N LEU A 281 -13.17 -12.87 -1.66
CA LEU A 281 -13.87 -13.49 -2.79
C LEU A 281 -14.40 -14.88 -2.42
N LEU A 282 -13.57 -15.70 -1.76
CA LEU A 282 -13.96 -17.02 -1.27
C LEU A 282 -15.16 -16.93 -0.33
N ASN A 283 -15.17 -15.96 0.59
CA ASN A 283 -16.30 -15.72 1.49
C ASN A 283 -17.55 -15.26 0.71
N LYS A 284 -17.40 -14.33 -0.25
CA LYS A 284 -18.52 -13.87 -1.11
C LYS A 284 -19.18 -15.03 -1.86
N VAL A 285 -18.39 -15.94 -2.42
CA VAL A 285 -18.86 -17.11 -3.17
C VAL A 285 -19.48 -18.16 -2.24
N ALA A 286 -18.85 -18.45 -1.09
CA ALA A 286 -19.35 -19.45 -0.13
C ALA A 286 -20.75 -19.16 0.41
N ARG A 287 -21.14 -17.88 0.47
CA ARG A 287 -22.50 -17.43 0.88
C ARG A 287 -23.60 -17.81 -0.11
N ARG A 288 -23.29 -18.07 -1.38
CA ARG A 288 -24.29 -18.34 -2.42
C ARG A 288 -24.69 -19.81 -2.45
N LYS A 289 -25.92 -20.15 -2.82
CA LYS A 289 -26.40 -21.55 -2.93
C LYS A 289 -25.47 -22.37 -3.82
N ASP A 290 -25.29 -21.88 -5.04
CA ASP A 290 -24.40 -22.45 -6.06
C ASP A 290 -23.12 -21.63 -6.13
N MET A 291 -22.00 -22.21 -5.67
CA MET A 291 -20.70 -21.54 -5.65
C MET A 291 -20.11 -21.40 -7.05
N LEU A 292 -20.28 -22.40 -7.91
CA LEU A 292 -19.69 -22.38 -9.25
C LEU A 292 -20.34 -21.34 -10.13
N ARG A 293 -21.68 -21.29 -10.11
CA ARG A 293 -22.40 -20.22 -10.80
C ARG A 293 -22.02 -18.85 -10.26
N ALA A 294 -21.84 -18.72 -8.94
CA ALA A 294 -21.42 -17.46 -8.33
C ALA A 294 -19.99 -17.05 -8.73
N ALA A 295 -19.05 -17.99 -8.79
CA ALA A 295 -17.68 -17.75 -9.22
C ALA A 295 -17.62 -17.30 -10.70
N ARG A 296 -18.36 -17.98 -11.59
CA ARG A 296 -18.45 -17.60 -13.01
C ARG A 296 -19.15 -16.25 -13.22
N GLN A 297 -20.22 -16.00 -12.46
CA GLN A 297 -20.90 -14.70 -12.49
C GLN A 297 -19.97 -13.58 -12.03
N LEU A 298 -19.09 -13.83 -11.06
CA LEU A 298 -18.14 -12.84 -10.59
C LEU A 298 -17.13 -12.45 -11.68
N VAL A 299 -16.64 -13.41 -12.48
CA VAL A 299 -15.81 -13.11 -13.67
C VAL A 299 -16.57 -12.26 -14.68
N GLU A 300 -17.85 -12.56 -14.92
CA GLU A 300 -18.69 -11.77 -15.83
C GLU A 300 -18.93 -10.34 -15.29
N ASP A 301 -19.25 -10.20 -14.00
CA ASP A 301 -19.46 -8.90 -13.36
C ASP A 301 -18.19 -8.04 -13.42
N ASP A 302 -17.02 -8.62 -13.14
CA ASP A 302 -15.72 -7.94 -13.21
C ASP A 302 -15.37 -7.56 -14.66
N MET A 303 -15.69 -8.41 -15.63
CA MET A 303 -15.51 -8.11 -17.06
C MET A 303 -16.36 -6.91 -17.49
N GLN A 304 -17.65 -6.90 -17.16
CA GLN A 304 -18.54 -5.79 -17.48
C GLN A 304 -18.09 -4.51 -16.77
N TRP A 305 -17.63 -4.61 -15.53
CA TRP A 305 -17.13 -3.47 -14.78
C TRP A 305 -15.84 -2.90 -15.37
N VAL A 306 -14.85 -3.71 -15.71
CA VAL A 306 -13.61 -3.25 -16.39
C VAL A 306 -13.96 -2.60 -17.74
N LEU A 307 -14.80 -3.25 -18.55
CA LEU A 307 -15.23 -2.69 -19.84
C LEU A 307 -15.99 -1.37 -19.69
N SER A 308 -16.72 -1.16 -18.60
CA SER A 308 -17.38 0.14 -18.32
C SER A 308 -16.40 1.27 -18.01
N LYS A 309 -15.15 0.95 -17.69
CA LYS A 309 -14.09 1.90 -17.32
C LYS A 309 -13.01 2.04 -18.37
N THR A 310 -12.73 0.98 -19.14
CA THR A 310 -11.64 0.93 -20.11
C THR A 310 -12.11 0.50 -21.50
N GLY A 311 -13.40 0.55 -21.79
CA GLY A 311 -13.95 0.13 -23.09
C GLY A 311 -13.37 0.93 -24.25
N ILE A 312 -12.86 0.23 -25.28
CA ILE A 312 -12.37 0.87 -26.51
C ILE A 312 -13.54 1.25 -27.43
N ILE A 313 -13.45 2.42 -28.07
CA ILE A 313 -14.43 2.96 -29.01
C ILE A 313 -13.73 3.09 -30.37
N GLN A 314 -14.12 2.24 -31.34
CA GLN A 314 -13.52 2.23 -32.68
C GLN A 314 -13.73 3.54 -33.45
N ASP A 315 -14.94 4.07 -33.39
CA ASP A 315 -15.31 5.30 -34.07
C ASP A 315 -15.45 6.42 -33.03
N HIS A 316 -14.38 7.21 -32.89
CA HIS A 316 -14.29 8.27 -31.90
C HIS A 316 -13.65 9.54 -32.47
N ASP A 317 -14.03 10.70 -31.94
CA ASP A 317 -13.50 12.01 -32.34
C ASP A 317 -12.62 12.62 -31.22
N ASP A 318 -12.13 13.85 -31.42
CA ASP A 318 -11.21 14.54 -30.48
C ASP A 318 -11.80 14.69 -29.06
N ASP A 319 -13.13 14.71 -28.93
CA ASP A 319 -13.83 14.93 -27.65
C ASP A 319 -13.62 13.82 -26.61
N VAL A 320 -13.33 12.58 -27.05
CA VAL A 320 -13.15 11.42 -26.16
C VAL A 320 -11.72 10.89 -26.15
N MET A 321 -10.76 11.71 -26.60
CA MET A 321 -9.37 11.32 -26.76
C MET A 321 -8.69 10.87 -25.47
N ASP A 322 -8.93 11.55 -24.35
CA ASP A 322 -8.31 11.16 -23.07
C ASP A 322 -8.85 9.82 -22.57
N GLU A 323 -10.14 9.55 -22.77
CA GLU A 323 -10.77 8.25 -22.46
C GLU A 323 -10.22 7.13 -23.35
N GLN A 324 -9.97 7.38 -24.63
CA GLN A 324 -9.40 6.38 -25.52
C GLN A 324 -7.92 6.15 -25.27
N LYS A 325 -7.14 7.17 -24.88
CA LYS A 325 -5.77 6.99 -24.39
C LYS A 325 -5.74 6.13 -23.13
N TRP A 326 -6.61 6.44 -22.16
CA TRP A 326 -6.79 5.65 -20.94
C TRP A 326 -7.10 4.18 -21.27
N SER A 327 -8.10 3.96 -22.13
CA SER A 327 -8.58 2.63 -22.49
C SER A 327 -7.53 1.82 -23.25
N THR A 328 -6.94 2.38 -24.32
CA THR A 328 -5.93 1.68 -25.13
C THR A 328 -4.68 1.34 -24.33
N CYS A 329 -4.13 2.28 -23.55
CA CYS A 329 -2.94 2.04 -22.72
C CYS A 329 -3.22 0.99 -21.63
N SER A 330 -4.42 1.00 -21.03
CA SER A 330 -4.84 -0.02 -20.05
C SER A 330 -4.93 -1.40 -20.69
N TRP A 331 -5.52 -1.50 -21.88
CA TRP A 331 -5.64 -2.78 -22.59
C TRP A 331 -4.31 -3.34 -23.09
N LEU A 332 -3.31 -2.51 -23.40
CA LEU A 332 -1.95 -3.00 -23.66
C LEU A 332 -1.39 -3.75 -22.45
N LEU A 333 -1.54 -3.21 -21.25
CA LEU A 333 -1.13 -3.90 -20.02
C LEU A 333 -1.92 -5.19 -19.80
N PHE A 334 -3.24 -5.17 -20.01
CA PHE A 334 -4.11 -6.33 -19.79
C PHE A 334 -3.82 -7.46 -20.78
N CYS A 335 -3.58 -7.14 -22.05
CA CYS A 335 -3.15 -8.09 -23.06
C CYS A 335 -1.81 -8.72 -22.69
N GLU A 336 -0.86 -7.94 -22.19
CA GLU A 336 0.45 -8.46 -21.78
C GLU A 336 0.37 -9.37 -20.54
N LEU A 337 -0.43 -8.98 -19.54
CA LEU A 337 -0.73 -9.86 -18.39
C LEU A 337 -1.39 -11.17 -18.83
N SER A 338 -2.30 -11.11 -19.81
CA SER A 338 -2.94 -12.30 -20.38
C SER A 338 -1.96 -13.21 -21.11
N LYS A 339 -1.04 -12.64 -21.90
CA LYS A 339 0.02 -13.38 -22.61
C LYS A 339 0.94 -14.11 -21.60
N LYS A 340 1.45 -13.38 -20.60
CA LYS A 340 2.27 -13.96 -19.53
C LYS A 340 1.52 -15.02 -18.71
N GLN A 341 0.20 -14.87 -18.51
CA GLN A 341 -0.58 -15.90 -17.81
C GLN A 341 -0.59 -17.21 -18.60
N LYS A 342 -0.83 -17.12 -19.91
CA LYS A 342 -0.87 -18.29 -20.79
C LYS A 342 0.48 -19.00 -20.82
N GLU A 343 1.58 -18.27 -20.90
CA GLU A 343 2.94 -18.82 -20.82
C GLU A 343 3.16 -19.58 -19.49
N LEU A 344 2.69 -19.04 -18.37
CA LEU A 344 2.79 -19.72 -17.07
C LEU A 344 1.91 -20.97 -16.99
N GLU A 345 0.74 -20.97 -17.60
CA GLU A 345 -0.12 -22.16 -17.69
C GLU A 345 0.54 -23.25 -18.54
N GLU A 346 1.18 -22.90 -19.66
CA GLU A 346 1.92 -23.84 -20.50
C GLU A 346 3.09 -24.48 -19.74
N VAL A 347 3.83 -23.69 -18.96
CA VAL A 347 4.87 -24.20 -18.05
C VAL A 347 4.26 -25.07 -16.94
N LEU A 348 3.12 -24.67 -16.39
CA LEU A 348 2.44 -25.45 -15.35
C LEU A 348 2.03 -26.85 -15.86
N ASP A 349 1.52 -26.91 -17.09
CA ASP A 349 1.12 -28.16 -17.76
C ASP A 349 2.34 -29.05 -18.06
N GLU A 350 3.50 -28.47 -18.40
CA GLU A 350 4.75 -29.20 -18.59
C GLU A 350 5.27 -29.86 -17.30
N TYR A 351 5.06 -29.22 -16.15
CA TYR A 351 5.58 -29.64 -14.84
C TYR A 351 4.52 -30.27 -13.91
N GLU A 352 3.55 -31.00 -14.48
CA GLU A 352 2.53 -31.77 -13.73
C GLU A 352 1.72 -30.95 -12.70
N GLY A 353 1.48 -29.66 -12.98
CA GLY A 353 0.63 -28.81 -12.13
C GLY A 353 1.34 -28.10 -10.97
N VAL A 354 2.67 -28.05 -10.96
CA VAL A 354 3.46 -27.26 -9.99
C VAL A 354 4.45 -26.35 -10.73
N LEU A 355 4.37 -25.04 -10.50
CA LEU A 355 5.38 -24.14 -11.05
C LEU A 355 6.76 -24.45 -10.44
N PRO A 356 7.82 -24.62 -11.26
CA PRO A 356 9.17 -24.82 -10.78
C PRO A 356 9.65 -23.67 -9.87
N SER A 357 10.48 -23.98 -8.87
CA SER A 357 10.99 -22.96 -7.92
C SER A 357 11.78 -21.84 -8.58
N PHE A 358 12.38 -22.08 -9.75
CA PHE A 358 13.10 -21.06 -10.52
C PHE A 358 12.16 -20.04 -11.20
N VAL A 359 10.87 -20.35 -11.38
CA VAL A 359 9.87 -19.41 -11.94
C VAL A 359 9.55 -18.30 -10.94
N ASN A 360 9.68 -18.62 -9.64
CA ASN A 360 9.50 -17.67 -8.52
C ASN A 360 10.83 -17.04 -8.04
N GLN A 361 11.97 -17.50 -8.56
CA GLN A 361 13.23 -16.81 -8.43
C GLN A 361 13.31 -15.87 -9.62
N GLU A 362 13.59 -14.58 -9.42
CA GLU A 362 14.00 -13.70 -10.52
C GLU A 362 15.33 -14.22 -11.09
N ALA A 363 15.28 -15.28 -11.89
CA ALA A 363 16.39 -15.75 -12.66
C ALA A 363 16.49 -14.83 -13.87
N ILE A 364 17.60 -14.10 -13.89
CA ILE A 364 18.19 -13.31 -14.99
C ILE A 364 18.02 -11.80 -14.76
N GLU A 365 19.00 -11.22 -14.06
CA GLU A 365 19.49 -9.89 -14.41
C GLU A 365 19.62 -9.83 -15.93
N ASP A 366 18.88 -8.94 -16.57
CA ASP A 366 18.97 -8.72 -18.01
C ASP A 366 20.46 -8.52 -18.39
N PRO A 367 21.07 -9.41 -19.21
CA PRO A 367 22.49 -9.33 -19.54
C PRO A 367 22.85 -7.99 -20.17
N GLN A 368 21.89 -7.31 -20.81
CA GLN A 368 22.09 -5.99 -21.38
C GLN A 368 22.33 -4.92 -20.30
N TYR A 369 21.65 -5.00 -19.16
CA TYR A 369 21.85 -4.07 -18.03
C TYR A 369 22.98 -4.51 -17.08
N SER A 370 23.30 -5.80 -17.03
CA SER A 370 24.45 -6.33 -16.27
C SER A 370 25.79 -6.01 -16.95
N SER A 371 25.82 -5.86 -18.28
CA SER A 371 27.07 -5.74 -19.05
C SER A 371 27.90 -4.48 -18.77
N LEU A 372 27.28 -3.33 -18.47
CA LEU A 372 28.02 -2.08 -18.23
C LEU A 372 28.65 -2.06 -16.83
N ALA A 373 27.97 -2.63 -15.83
CA ALA A 373 28.49 -2.81 -14.47
C ALA A 373 29.54 -3.94 -14.40
N ALA A 374 29.36 -5.02 -15.18
CA ALA A 374 30.29 -6.14 -15.26
C ALA A 374 31.59 -5.81 -16.02
N GLN A 375 31.55 -4.87 -16.98
CA GLN A 375 32.74 -4.47 -17.74
C GLN A 375 33.61 -3.41 -17.04
N LEU A 376 33.04 -2.59 -16.16
CA LEU A 376 33.75 -1.44 -15.60
C LEU A 376 34.59 -1.75 -14.35
N HIS A 377 34.42 -2.89 -13.68
CA HIS A 377 35.15 -3.16 -12.44
C HIS A 377 35.45 -4.64 -12.17
N SER A 378 36.68 -5.09 -12.45
CA SER A 378 37.20 -6.37 -11.95
C SER A 378 37.36 -6.39 -10.42
N ASP A 379 37.51 -5.21 -9.79
CA ASP A 379 37.93 -5.11 -8.39
C ASP A 379 37.05 -4.20 -7.50
N ALA A 380 35.92 -3.69 -7.99
CA ALA A 380 35.07 -2.77 -7.20
C ALA A 380 33.86 -3.48 -6.56
N GLY A 381 33.77 -3.30 -5.24
CA GLY A 381 32.72 -3.86 -4.40
C GLY A 381 31.33 -3.27 -4.67
N TRP A 382 30.47 -4.12 -5.23
CA TRP A 382 29.02 -4.13 -4.97
C TRP A 382 28.51 -5.57 -4.82
N PHE A 383 29.10 -6.51 -5.59
CA PHE A 383 28.79 -7.95 -5.50
C PHE A 383 29.17 -8.65 -4.18
N LYS A 384 30.02 -8.05 -3.35
CA LYS A 384 30.30 -8.59 -2.01
C LYS A 384 29.10 -8.50 -1.06
N ALA A 385 28.08 -7.68 -1.34
CA ALA A 385 26.93 -7.53 -0.46
C ALA A 385 26.06 -8.79 -0.32
N ARG A 386 26.14 -9.74 -1.26
CA ARG A 386 25.40 -11.02 -1.17
C ARG A 386 26.18 -12.13 -0.45
N ALA A 387 27.48 -11.95 -0.23
CA ALA A 387 28.38 -12.96 0.37
C ALA A 387 29.26 -12.44 1.52
N SER A 388 29.14 -11.16 1.89
CA SER A 388 29.85 -10.60 3.04
C SER A 388 29.11 -10.96 4.33
N PRO A 389 29.75 -11.61 5.31
CA PRO A 389 29.18 -11.74 6.64
C PRO A 389 28.92 -10.33 7.19
N VAL A 390 27.71 -10.11 7.68
CA VAL A 390 27.25 -8.83 8.25
C VAL A 390 28.25 -8.37 9.32
N PRO A 391 28.93 -7.21 9.15
CA PRO A 391 29.86 -6.71 10.15
C PRO A 391 29.09 -6.39 11.44
N GLY A 392 29.38 -7.13 12.51
CA GLY A 392 28.72 -7.00 13.82
C GLY A 392 28.20 -8.31 14.41
N LEU A 393 28.17 -9.40 13.63
CA LEU A 393 27.87 -10.73 14.14
C LEU A 393 29.16 -11.51 14.45
N THR A 394 29.87 -11.15 15.53
CA THR A 394 30.96 -12.00 16.04
C THR A 394 30.36 -13.26 16.66
N ARG A 395 30.22 -14.33 15.87
CA ARG A 395 30.20 -15.69 16.40
C ARG A 395 31.59 -16.00 16.95
N PHE A 396 31.82 -15.74 18.22
CA PHE A 396 32.84 -16.47 18.97
C PHE A 396 32.25 -17.80 19.40
N SER A 397 32.56 -18.85 18.66
CA SER A 397 32.59 -20.20 19.17
C SER A 397 33.80 -20.91 18.55
N THR A 398 34.99 -20.59 19.06
CA THR A 398 36.15 -21.47 18.92
C THR A 398 36.12 -22.46 20.06
N GLY A 399 35.74 -23.69 19.74
CA GLY A 399 35.85 -24.87 20.58
C GLY A 399 36.09 -26.09 19.69
N LEU A 400 37.22 -26.09 18.97
CA LEU A 400 37.75 -27.27 18.30
C LEU A 400 38.21 -28.25 19.39
N LYS A 401 37.46 -29.35 19.56
CA LYS A 401 38.00 -30.61 20.08
C LYS A 401 38.68 -31.32 18.91
N SER A 402 39.98 -31.54 19.03
CA SER A 402 40.75 -32.50 18.22
C SER A 402 40.88 -33.82 18.98
N ASP A 403 40.68 -34.92 18.27
CA ASP A 403 41.38 -36.22 18.33
C ASP A 403 40.77 -37.03 17.16
N LYS A 404 41.47 -37.75 16.28
CA LYS A 404 42.82 -38.34 16.33
C LYS A 404 43.22 -38.86 14.94
N ASP A 405 44.52 -39.17 14.84
CA ASP A 405 45.21 -40.08 13.90
C ASP A 405 45.93 -39.47 12.68
N GLY A 406 47.27 -39.66 12.66
CA GLY A 406 47.98 -39.87 11.39
C GLY A 406 49.27 -39.09 11.11
N VAL A 407 50.31 -39.26 11.94
CA VAL A 407 51.69 -39.59 11.52
C VAL A 407 52.54 -38.57 10.71
N ASP A 408 53.76 -38.38 11.25
CA ASP A 408 55.06 -37.96 10.66
C ASP A 408 55.39 -36.48 10.40
N GLY A 409 56.53 -36.04 10.98
CA GLY A 409 57.41 -35.07 10.33
C GLY A 409 58.09 -33.96 11.15
N LYS A 410 58.97 -34.34 12.10
CA LYS A 410 60.24 -33.67 12.52
C LYS A 410 60.39 -32.12 12.62
N ALA A 411 61.03 -31.78 13.75
CA ALA A 411 61.96 -30.67 14.02
C ALA A 411 61.35 -29.28 14.28
N GLY A 412 61.68 -28.54 15.34
CA GLY A 412 62.62 -28.73 16.44
C GLY A 412 62.75 -27.41 17.22
N GLY A 413 63.20 -27.50 18.48
CA GLY A 413 63.83 -26.39 19.21
C GLY A 413 62.97 -25.63 20.23
N ASP A 414 63.26 -25.91 21.51
CA ASP A 414 63.50 -24.97 22.64
C ASP A 414 62.48 -23.85 22.95
N ALA A 415 62.19 -23.49 24.20
CA ALA A 415 62.57 -23.96 25.53
C ALA A 415 61.75 -23.14 26.55
N HIS A 416 61.51 -23.73 27.74
CA HIS A 416 61.27 -23.08 29.06
C HIS A 416 60.05 -22.14 29.20
N ARG A 417 59.33 -22.02 30.32
CA ARG A 417 59.30 -22.40 31.75
C ARG A 417 57.95 -21.77 32.20
N GLY A 418 57.11 -22.21 33.12
CA GLY A 418 57.11 -23.22 34.18
C GLY A 418 56.03 -22.78 35.19
N HIS A 419 55.46 -23.73 35.94
CA HIS A 419 54.71 -23.59 37.22
C HIS A 419 53.39 -22.78 37.23
N GLN A 420 52.33 -23.08 38.00
CA GLN A 420 51.94 -24.10 38.98
C GLN A 420 50.41 -23.92 39.14
N HIS A 421 49.58 -24.97 39.09
CA HIS A 421 48.78 -25.49 40.23
C HIS A 421 48.47 -24.46 41.33
N ASP A 422 47.19 -24.13 41.54
CA ASP A 422 46.35 -24.80 42.55
C ASP A 422 44.86 -24.46 42.35
N ASP A 423 44.04 -25.45 42.65
CA ASP A 423 42.58 -25.48 42.63
C ASP A 423 41.99 -24.61 43.76
N ASP A 424 40.80 -24.05 43.53
CA ASP A 424 39.74 -23.94 44.53
C ASP A 424 38.42 -23.62 43.79
N ASP A 425 37.59 -24.65 43.69
CA ASP A 425 36.15 -24.56 43.42
C ASP A 425 35.48 -23.89 44.63
N ASP A 426 34.69 -22.85 44.41
CA ASP A 426 33.40 -22.70 45.10
C ASP A 426 32.49 -21.72 44.34
N ASN A 427 31.27 -22.19 44.15
CA ASN A 427 30.16 -21.55 43.45
C ASN A 427 29.71 -20.27 44.14
N ASP A 428 29.33 -19.27 43.35
CA ASP A 428 28.13 -18.46 43.62
C ASP A 428 27.52 -18.09 42.25
N ASP A 429 26.48 -18.84 41.88
CA ASP A 429 25.47 -18.47 40.90
C ASP A 429 24.73 -17.22 41.41
N ASP A 430 24.65 -16.17 40.59
CA ASP A 430 23.48 -15.28 40.44
C ASP A 430 23.92 -14.00 39.69
N ASP A 431 24.00 -14.04 38.34
CA ASP A 431 23.91 -12.80 37.53
C ASP A 431 23.66 -13.01 36.02
N ASP A 432 23.01 -14.10 35.60
CA ASP A 432 22.78 -14.38 34.17
C ASP A 432 21.44 -13.87 33.60
N ASP A 433 20.61 -13.15 34.39
CA ASP A 433 19.28 -12.69 33.94
C ASP A 433 19.22 -11.20 33.49
N ALA A 434 20.37 -10.50 33.49
CA ALA A 434 20.42 -9.05 33.19
C ALA A 434 20.91 -8.69 31.76
N THR A 435 21.37 -9.65 30.96
CA THR A 435 21.95 -9.37 29.63
C THR A 435 21.08 -9.76 28.43
N ALA A 436 19.83 -10.17 28.67
CA ALA A 436 18.78 -10.30 27.64
C ALA A 436 18.22 -8.94 27.17
N HIS A 437 19.05 -7.89 27.13
CA HIS A 437 18.69 -6.63 26.53
C HIS A 437 18.61 -6.78 25.00
N ARG A 438 17.38 -7.05 24.54
CA ARG A 438 16.78 -6.39 23.37
C ARG A 438 17.51 -6.61 22.05
N ARG A 439 17.67 -7.87 21.62
CA ARG A 439 17.75 -8.15 20.19
C ARG A 439 16.42 -7.70 19.58
N LEU A 440 16.46 -6.72 18.68
CA LEU A 440 15.37 -6.47 17.75
C LEU A 440 15.01 -7.84 17.16
N SER A 441 13.81 -8.33 17.43
CA SER A 441 13.28 -9.54 16.81
C SER A 441 13.12 -9.24 15.32
N GLU A 442 14.20 -9.41 14.56
CA GLU A 442 14.12 -9.43 13.10
C GLU A 442 13.36 -10.68 12.73
N SER A 443 12.04 -10.53 12.63
CA SER A 443 11.20 -11.58 12.07
C SER A 443 11.59 -11.76 10.60
N PRO A 444 11.86 -12.99 10.14
CA PRO A 444 12.29 -13.24 8.76
C PRO A 444 11.34 -12.69 7.69
N ILE A 445 10.05 -12.52 8.02
CA ILE A 445 9.02 -12.02 7.09
C ILE A 445 9.06 -10.50 6.89
N THR A 446 9.63 -9.76 7.84
CA THR A 446 9.78 -8.30 7.76
C THR A 446 11.21 -7.89 7.47
N ASP A 447 12.15 -8.83 7.56
CA ASP A 447 13.56 -8.60 7.25
C ASP A 447 13.73 -8.41 5.74
N PRO A 448 14.20 -7.22 5.29
CA PRO A 448 14.39 -6.94 3.87
C PRO A 448 15.44 -7.85 3.20
N SER A 449 16.32 -8.52 3.96
CA SER A 449 17.33 -9.45 3.44
C SER A 449 16.82 -10.87 3.25
N MET A 450 15.74 -11.23 3.95
CA MET A 450 15.10 -12.55 3.94
C MET A 450 13.69 -12.50 3.36
N ASP A 451 13.36 -11.38 2.71
CA ASP A 451 12.05 -11.10 2.15
C ASP A 451 11.74 -12.04 0.98
N GLN A 452 11.11 -13.15 1.32
CA GLN A 452 10.64 -14.15 0.37
C GLN A 452 9.20 -13.83 0.00
N GLU A 453 8.93 -12.68 -0.65
CA GLU A 453 7.69 -12.46 -1.44
C GLU A 453 7.59 -13.46 -2.63
N ALA A 454 7.97 -14.73 -2.43
CA ALA A 454 8.03 -15.81 -3.40
C ALA A 454 6.64 -16.38 -3.79
N ASP A 455 5.63 -15.51 -3.88
CA ASP A 455 4.36 -15.87 -4.52
C ASP A 455 3.89 -14.76 -5.46
N VAL A 456 4.78 -14.34 -6.36
CA VAL A 456 4.45 -13.33 -7.37
C VAL A 456 3.83 -13.95 -8.63
N ARG A 457 3.71 -15.28 -8.70
CA ARG A 457 3.15 -15.98 -9.87
C ARG A 457 2.06 -16.98 -9.57
N GLY A 458 1.70 -17.24 -8.30
CA GLY A 458 0.68 -18.21 -7.93
C GLY A 458 1.15 -19.64 -8.21
N ALA A 459 1.62 -20.35 -7.18
CA ALA A 459 2.26 -21.67 -7.32
C ALA A 459 1.48 -22.68 -8.17
N ASP A 460 0.13 -22.63 -8.13
CA ASP A 460 -0.77 -23.57 -8.77
C ASP A 460 -1.95 -22.93 -9.53
N VAL A 461 -2.20 -21.64 -9.32
CA VAL A 461 -3.14 -20.83 -10.12
C VAL A 461 -2.39 -19.57 -10.56
N PRO A 462 -1.90 -19.52 -11.81
CA PRO A 462 -0.91 -18.52 -12.17
C PRO A 462 -1.49 -17.10 -12.25
N ASN A 463 -0.91 -16.20 -11.47
CA ASN A 463 -1.18 -14.76 -11.50
C ASN A 463 0.12 -14.02 -11.85
N PRO A 464 0.41 -13.78 -13.14
CA PRO A 464 1.64 -13.15 -13.57
C PRO A 464 1.72 -11.70 -13.08
N HIS A 465 2.95 -11.19 -13.09
CA HIS A 465 3.23 -9.79 -12.86
C HIS A 465 4.16 -9.24 -13.94
N LEU A 466 4.16 -7.92 -14.06
CA LEU A 466 5.18 -7.14 -14.75
C LEU A 466 5.92 -6.30 -13.72
N THR A 467 7.21 -6.09 -13.91
CA THR A 467 7.91 -5.03 -13.21
C THR A 467 7.33 -3.67 -13.63
N TRP A 468 7.45 -2.67 -12.76
CA TRP A 468 7.08 -1.30 -13.11
C TRP A 468 7.77 -0.83 -14.40
N GLY A 469 9.04 -1.17 -14.60
CA GLY A 469 9.80 -0.84 -15.80
C GLY A 469 9.17 -1.39 -17.08
N GLU A 470 8.83 -2.68 -17.09
CA GLU A 470 8.14 -3.33 -18.22
C GLU A 470 6.77 -2.69 -18.46
N ALA A 471 5.99 -2.45 -17.41
CA ALA A 471 4.67 -1.81 -17.55
C ALA A 471 4.76 -0.41 -18.18
N ARG A 472 5.79 0.37 -17.87
CA ARG A 472 6.04 1.67 -18.53
C ARG A 472 6.31 1.51 -20.02
N GLN A 473 7.02 0.46 -20.43
CA GLN A 473 7.33 0.20 -21.84
C GLN A 473 6.09 -0.27 -22.61
N VAL A 474 5.30 -1.16 -22.00
CA VAL A 474 4.08 -1.72 -22.58
C VAL A 474 2.99 -0.66 -22.72
N MET A 475 2.72 0.11 -21.67
CA MET A 475 1.62 1.08 -21.66
C MET A 475 1.99 2.40 -22.33
N THR A 476 3.27 2.78 -22.36
CA THR A 476 3.80 4.11 -22.74
C THR A 476 3.29 5.31 -21.91
N ARG A 477 2.15 5.18 -21.23
CA ARG A 477 1.54 6.14 -20.29
C ARG A 477 1.55 5.60 -18.86
N PRO A 478 2.63 5.82 -18.11
CA PRO A 478 2.80 5.23 -16.78
C PRO A 478 2.04 5.96 -15.68
N ASP A 479 1.54 7.16 -15.94
CA ASP A 479 0.68 7.93 -15.05
C ASP A 479 -0.64 7.21 -14.74
N PHE A 480 -1.14 6.40 -15.67
CA PHE A 480 -2.36 5.61 -15.50
C PHE A 480 -2.20 4.41 -14.55
N ILE A 481 -0.98 3.95 -14.28
CA ILE A 481 -0.72 2.79 -13.41
C ILE A 481 -1.29 3.04 -12.01
N MET A 482 -1.04 4.22 -11.44
CA MET A 482 -1.53 4.56 -10.10
C MET A 482 -3.06 4.67 -10.04
N GLU A 483 -3.70 5.09 -11.13
CA GLU A 483 -5.17 5.16 -11.21
C GLU A 483 -5.79 3.77 -11.34
N LEU A 484 -5.17 2.85 -12.10
CA LEU A 484 -5.60 1.46 -12.21
C LEU A 484 -5.49 0.71 -10.87
N ASP A 485 -4.43 0.95 -10.10
CA ASP A 485 -4.27 0.41 -8.73
C ASP A 485 -5.37 0.91 -7.80
N HIS A 486 -5.64 2.22 -7.83
CA HIS A 486 -6.68 2.82 -7.02
C HIS A 486 -8.09 2.31 -7.35
N LEU A 487 -8.37 2.04 -8.62
CA LEU A 487 -9.61 1.41 -9.05
C LEU A 487 -9.71 -0.07 -8.61
N ASN A 488 -8.64 -0.65 -8.05
CA ASN A 488 -8.50 -2.08 -7.75
C ASN A 488 -8.60 -2.94 -9.02
N VAL A 489 -8.11 -2.44 -10.17
CA VAL A 489 -7.99 -3.21 -11.42
C VAL A 489 -6.70 -4.02 -11.40
N ILE A 490 -5.61 -3.36 -10.98
CA ILE A 490 -4.30 -3.95 -10.75
C ILE A 490 -3.92 -3.78 -9.28
N HIS A 491 -2.88 -4.48 -8.85
CA HIS A 491 -2.26 -4.31 -7.54
C HIS A 491 -0.76 -4.18 -7.70
N ILE A 492 -0.17 -3.17 -7.07
CA ILE A 492 1.29 -2.98 -7.00
C ILE A 492 1.81 -3.42 -5.63
N ASP A 493 2.80 -4.30 -5.60
CA ASP A 493 3.48 -4.71 -4.36
C ASP A 493 4.66 -3.79 -3.96
N ARG A 494 5.36 -4.12 -2.86
CA ARG A 494 6.54 -3.35 -2.40
C ARG A 494 7.74 -3.45 -3.32
N HIS A 495 7.82 -4.49 -4.15
CA HIS A 495 8.85 -4.69 -5.17
C HIS A 495 8.49 -4.02 -6.50
N HIS A 496 7.37 -3.29 -6.55
CA HIS A 496 6.86 -2.61 -7.73
C HIS A 496 6.47 -3.60 -8.84
N HIS A 497 6.06 -4.81 -8.47
CA HIS A 497 5.42 -5.73 -9.38
C HIS A 497 3.93 -5.40 -9.50
N ILE A 498 3.49 -5.30 -10.76
CA ILE A 498 2.13 -5.00 -11.17
C ILE A 498 1.48 -6.29 -11.64
N ARG A 499 0.39 -6.67 -10.99
CA ARG A 499 -0.44 -7.82 -11.35
C ARG A 499 -1.90 -7.41 -11.42
N ALA A 500 -2.74 -8.22 -12.04
CA ALA A 500 -4.18 -8.05 -11.88
C ALA A 500 -4.54 -8.13 -10.40
N ASP A 501 -5.45 -7.26 -9.92
CA ASP A 501 -5.79 -7.25 -8.50
C ASP A 501 -6.26 -8.64 -8.10
N SER A 502 -7.21 -9.24 -8.83
CA SER A 502 -7.78 -10.56 -8.53
C SER A 502 -7.74 -11.54 -9.72
N MET A 503 -7.81 -12.84 -9.43
CA MET A 503 -7.89 -13.87 -10.48
C MET A 503 -9.13 -13.74 -11.38
N PRO A 504 -10.33 -13.42 -10.87
CA PRO A 504 -11.48 -13.14 -11.73
C PRO A 504 -11.28 -11.97 -12.68
N LEU A 505 -10.63 -10.88 -12.23
CA LEU A 505 -10.24 -9.75 -13.09
C LEU A 505 -9.27 -10.18 -14.18
N LEU A 506 -8.23 -10.96 -13.83
CA LEU A 506 -7.28 -11.49 -14.81
C LEU A 506 -7.97 -12.35 -15.87
N ARG A 507 -8.87 -13.24 -15.45
CA ARG A 507 -9.68 -14.08 -16.36
C ARG A 507 -10.61 -13.25 -17.23
N ALA A 508 -11.19 -12.18 -16.68
CA ALA A 508 -12.02 -11.23 -17.42
C ALA A 508 -11.21 -10.49 -18.50
N MET A 509 -10.03 -9.97 -18.15
CA MET A 509 -9.09 -9.34 -19.08
C MET A 509 -8.73 -10.29 -20.21
N ARG A 510 -8.33 -11.53 -19.88
CA ARG A 510 -7.99 -12.56 -20.86
C ARG A 510 -9.14 -12.88 -21.80
N ARG A 511 -10.36 -13.06 -21.28
CA ARG A 511 -11.55 -13.36 -22.10
C ARG A 511 -11.83 -12.29 -23.16
N VAL A 512 -11.56 -11.02 -22.84
CA VAL A 512 -11.70 -9.92 -23.80
C VAL A 512 -10.51 -9.87 -24.76
N ALA A 513 -9.28 -9.99 -24.25
CA ALA A 513 -8.06 -9.97 -25.05
C ALA A 513 -8.01 -11.09 -26.11
N GLU A 514 -8.50 -12.29 -25.75
CA GLU A 514 -8.59 -13.45 -26.64
C GLU A 514 -9.86 -13.45 -27.51
N SER A 515 -10.73 -12.43 -27.39
CA SER A 515 -11.91 -12.35 -28.24
C SER A 515 -11.52 -12.11 -29.70
N GLN A 516 -12.28 -12.70 -30.62
CA GLN A 516 -11.96 -12.66 -32.05
C GLN A 516 -11.78 -11.22 -32.56
N GLY A 517 -10.65 -10.95 -33.21
CA GLY A 517 -10.31 -9.63 -33.75
C GLY A 517 -10.15 -8.53 -32.70
N TYR A 518 -9.89 -8.85 -31.42
CA TYR A 518 -9.68 -7.81 -30.41
C TYR A 518 -8.36 -7.05 -30.60
N GLU A 519 -7.27 -7.77 -30.89
CA GLU A 519 -5.94 -7.17 -31.13
C GLU A 519 -5.99 -6.19 -32.33
N GLU A 520 -6.60 -6.60 -33.44
CA GLU A 520 -6.82 -5.75 -34.61
C GLU A 520 -7.69 -4.53 -34.29
N ARG A 521 -8.74 -4.70 -33.48
CA ARG A 521 -9.59 -3.59 -33.02
C ARG A 521 -8.82 -2.62 -32.12
N LEU A 522 -7.97 -3.13 -31.24
CA LEU A 522 -7.15 -2.32 -30.34
C LEU A 522 -6.13 -1.50 -31.15
N GLU A 523 -5.43 -2.13 -32.10
CA GLU A 523 -4.48 -1.47 -33.00
C GLU A 523 -5.17 -0.39 -33.83
N SER A 524 -6.35 -0.68 -34.41
CA SER A 524 -7.12 0.31 -35.17
C SER A 524 -7.52 1.52 -34.34
N VAL A 525 -7.89 1.35 -33.07
CA VAL A 525 -8.21 2.46 -32.15
C VAL A 525 -6.93 3.25 -31.83
N MET A 526 -5.81 2.59 -31.58
CA MET A 526 -4.52 3.24 -31.32
C MET A 526 -4.04 4.07 -32.51
N ASP A 527 -4.16 3.55 -33.73
CA ASP A 527 -3.85 4.28 -34.97
C ASP A 527 -4.73 5.51 -35.13
N ARG A 528 -6.02 5.40 -34.81
CA ARG A 528 -6.96 6.53 -34.83
C ARG A 528 -6.59 7.59 -33.79
N VAL A 529 -6.27 7.20 -32.56
CA VAL A 529 -5.78 8.11 -31.52
C VAL A 529 -4.52 8.84 -32.01
N SER A 530 -3.56 8.11 -32.59
CA SER A 530 -2.33 8.69 -33.15
C SER A 530 -2.62 9.69 -34.28
N ALA A 531 -3.54 9.34 -35.19
CA ALA A 531 -3.96 10.22 -36.28
C ALA A 531 -4.61 11.51 -35.78
N ILE A 532 -5.54 11.43 -34.82
CA ILE A 532 -6.19 12.62 -34.24
C ILE A 532 -5.17 13.48 -33.48
N GLU A 533 -4.25 12.88 -32.72
CA GLU A 533 -3.16 13.64 -32.07
C GLU A 533 -2.27 14.35 -33.10
N SER A 534 -1.98 13.70 -34.23
CA SER A 534 -1.17 14.30 -35.30
C SER A 534 -1.87 15.52 -35.93
N LEU A 535 -3.19 15.44 -36.15
CA LEU A 535 -4.03 16.53 -36.65
C LEU A 535 -4.08 17.70 -35.65
N GLY A 536 -4.16 17.40 -34.35
CA GLY A 536 -4.10 18.42 -33.30
C GLY A 536 -2.75 19.15 -33.22
N ARG A 537 -1.64 18.49 -33.62
CA ARG A 537 -0.30 19.09 -33.68
C ARG A 537 -0.07 19.91 -34.95
N THR A 538 -0.77 19.59 -36.05
CA THR A 538 -0.68 20.38 -37.28
C THR A 538 -1.38 21.73 -37.11
N ARG A 539 -0.67 22.79 -37.47
CA ARG A 539 -1.20 24.16 -37.50
C ARG A 539 -1.67 24.47 -38.91
N GLU A 540 -2.89 24.95 -39.05
CA GLU A 540 -3.45 25.33 -40.34
C GLU A 540 -3.31 26.84 -40.56
N LEU A 541 -2.79 27.24 -41.72
CA LEU A 541 -2.81 28.62 -42.18
C LEU A 541 -3.98 28.78 -43.15
N VAL A 542 -4.99 29.53 -42.74
CA VAL A 542 -6.15 29.83 -43.58
C VAL A 542 -5.92 31.19 -44.23
N TRP A 543 -5.78 31.19 -45.56
CA TRP A 543 -5.74 32.41 -46.37
C TRP A 543 -7.16 32.85 -46.69
N LYS A 544 -7.54 34.08 -46.31
CA LYS A 544 -8.86 34.63 -46.60
C LYS A 544 -8.71 35.96 -47.32
N GLU A 545 -9.15 36.00 -48.57
CA GLU A 545 -9.31 37.26 -49.31
C GLU A 545 -10.69 37.83 -49.03
N GLN A 546 -10.76 39.06 -48.53
CA GLN A 546 -12.02 39.76 -48.34
C GLN A 546 -11.90 41.18 -48.89
N GLY A 547 -12.39 41.36 -50.13
CA GLY A 547 -12.62 42.69 -50.72
C GLY A 547 -11.36 43.54 -50.94
N ASP A 548 -11.60 44.73 -51.49
CA ASP A 548 -10.65 45.59 -52.19
C ASP A 548 -9.64 46.34 -51.27
N GLY A 549 -9.29 45.79 -50.11
CA GLY A 549 -8.53 46.55 -49.11
C GLY A 549 -7.68 45.78 -48.10
N GLY A 550 -7.43 44.47 -48.25
CA GLY A 550 -6.44 43.82 -47.39
C GLY A 550 -6.39 42.30 -47.44
N LYS A 551 -5.17 41.74 -47.42
CA LYS A 551 -4.93 40.30 -47.32
C LYS A 551 -4.72 39.93 -45.85
N PHE A 552 -5.45 38.94 -45.34
CA PHE A 552 -5.27 38.44 -43.98
C PHE A 552 -4.74 37.00 -44.00
N LEU A 553 -3.74 36.73 -43.17
CA LEU A 553 -3.29 35.37 -42.86
C LEU A 553 -3.79 35.02 -41.46
N ILE A 554 -4.70 34.05 -41.37
CA ILE A 554 -5.24 33.58 -40.08
C ILE A 554 -4.57 32.25 -39.75
N LYS A 555 -3.89 32.19 -38.61
CA LYS A 555 -3.28 30.97 -38.10
C LYS A 555 -4.23 30.32 -37.10
N LYS A 556 -4.65 29.09 -37.41
CA LYS A 556 -5.53 28.28 -36.58
C LYS A 556 -4.75 27.17 -35.89
N ASP A 557 -5.10 26.94 -34.63
CA ASP A 557 -4.81 25.70 -33.89
C ASP A 557 -5.44 24.51 -34.63
N GLY A 558 -4.92 23.29 -34.45
CA GLY A 558 -5.54 22.05 -34.92
C GLY A 558 -6.98 21.84 -34.42
N LYS A 559 -7.42 22.57 -33.38
CA LYS A 559 -8.83 22.67 -32.95
C LYS A 559 -9.65 23.77 -33.65
N GLY A 560 -9.14 24.36 -34.73
CA GLY A 560 -9.82 25.41 -35.51
C GLY A 560 -9.91 26.78 -34.82
N ARG A 561 -9.31 26.94 -33.63
CA ARG A 561 -9.29 28.20 -32.87
C ARG A 561 -8.28 29.17 -33.47
N GLU A 562 -8.71 30.41 -33.70
CA GLU A 562 -7.86 31.48 -34.22
C GLU A 562 -6.96 32.02 -33.11
N PHE A 563 -5.64 31.95 -33.29
CA PHE A 563 -4.68 32.38 -32.27
C PHE A 563 -3.82 33.56 -32.72
N GLU A 564 -3.53 33.69 -34.02
CA GLU A 564 -2.79 34.81 -34.58
C GLU A 564 -3.41 35.23 -35.91
N THR A 565 -3.70 36.52 -36.05
CA THR A 565 -4.18 37.14 -37.30
C THR A 565 -3.14 38.15 -37.77
N TRP A 566 -2.66 37.97 -38.99
CA TRP A 566 -1.70 38.86 -39.62
C TRP A 566 -2.38 39.62 -40.75
N THR A 567 -2.32 40.95 -40.71
CA THR A 567 -2.79 41.80 -41.82
C THR A 567 -1.60 42.11 -42.73
N LEU A 568 -1.63 41.58 -43.95
CA LEU A 568 -0.73 41.98 -45.02
C LEU A 568 -1.27 43.25 -45.66
N LEU A 569 -0.70 44.39 -45.24
CA LEU A 569 -0.90 45.67 -45.91
C LEU A 569 -0.31 45.59 -47.32
N GLY A 570 -1.15 45.83 -48.33
CA GLY A 570 -0.75 45.91 -49.73
C GLY A 570 0.21 47.09 -49.96
N GLY A 571 1.04 47.01 -51.00
CA GLY A 571 2.12 47.98 -51.24
C GLY A 571 1.69 49.46 -51.32
N ASP A 572 0.44 49.74 -51.69
CA ASP A 572 -0.07 51.12 -51.83
C ASP A 572 -0.43 51.79 -50.49
N GLU A 573 -0.92 51.04 -49.49
CA GLU A 573 -1.21 51.60 -48.16
C GLU A 573 0.06 51.97 -47.39
N ARG A 574 1.20 51.38 -47.74
CA ARG A 574 2.50 51.71 -47.13
C ARG A 574 3.08 53.03 -47.64
N LEU A 575 2.58 53.55 -48.77
CA LEU A 575 3.10 54.74 -49.46
C LEU A 575 2.23 55.99 -49.29
N GLY A 576 1.07 55.90 -48.62
CA GLY A 576 0.23 57.06 -48.30
C GLY A 576 -0.24 57.85 -49.53
N ARG A 577 -0.51 57.17 -50.65
CA ARG A 577 -1.13 57.80 -51.82
C ARG A 577 -2.65 57.68 -51.71
N ASP A 578 -3.30 58.80 -51.42
CA ASP A 578 -4.73 58.94 -51.60
C ASP A 578 -5.07 58.77 -53.09
N THR A 579 -5.94 57.81 -53.40
CA THR A 579 -6.57 57.71 -54.72
C THR A 579 -7.57 58.85 -54.86
N GLU A 580 -7.10 59.99 -55.36
CA GLU A 580 -7.98 61.08 -55.79
C GLU A 580 -8.88 60.56 -56.92
N GLY A 581 -10.19 60.69 -56.70
CA GLY A 581 -11.22 60.18 -57.60
C GLY A 581 -11.18 60.85 -58.97
N GLU A 582 -11.09 60.03 -60.01
CA GLU A 582 -11.50 60.42 -61.36
C GLU A 582 -13.03 60.51 -61.35
N GLY A 583 -13.53 61.74 -61.52
CA GLY A 583 -14.95 62.03 -61.61
C GLY A 583 -15.57 61.42 -62.86
N ASP A 584 -16.81 60.96 -62.69
CA ASP A 584 -17.74 60.64 -63.75
C ASP A 584 -17.86 61.82 -64.74
N ASP A 585 -17.44 61.59 -65.98
CA ASP A 585 -17.94 62.34 -67.13
C ASP A 585 -19.23 61.66 -67.61
N ASP A 586 -20.33 62.39 -67.52
CA ASP A 586 -21.67 62.04 -68.02
C ASP A 586 -21.72 61.86 -69.56
N ASP A 587 -22.67 61.01 -69.98
CA ASP A 587 -23.35 60.91 -71.28
C ASP A 587 -22.64 60.29 -72.52
N LYS A 588 -22.90 58.99 -72.74
CA LYS A 588 -23.77 58.50 -73.85
C LYS A 588 -24.07 57.00 -73.84
#